data_AF-A0A842N6V2-F1
#
_entry.id   AF-A0A842N6V2-F1
#
_cell.length_a   1.000
_cell.length_b   1.000
_cell.length_c   1.000
_cell.angle_alpha   90.00
_cell.angle_beta   90.00
_cell.angle_gamma   90.00
#
_symmetry.space_group_name_H-M   'P 1'
#
loop_
_entity.id
_entity.type
_entity.pdbx_description
1 polymer ?
#
loop_
_entity_poly.entity_id
_entity_poly.type
_entity_poly.pdbx_seq_one_letter_code
_entity_poly.pdbx_strand_id
1 'polypeptide(L)'
;MFCKKCKKKPVLVNVKIPADLSCDGKEKKKNAQVDACISSLVSALQKGGIDMRGSCCGHGEGLGEIHLQDGRMLLIVSSAEEGWKIRDKYLNNMEK
;
A
#
# COMPACT_ATOMS: atom_id res chain seq x y z
N MET A 1 1.36 -14.27 4.50
CA MET A 1 -0.04 -14.29 4.06
C MET A 1 -0.05 -14.43 2.54
N PHE A 2 -0.71 -15.46 1.99
CA PHE A 2 -0.77 -15.71 0.54
C PHE A 2 -2.01 -15.01 -0.02
N CYS A 3 -1.87 -14.10 -0.99
CA CYS A 3 -3.02 -13.59 -1.74
C CYS A 3 -3.67 -14.75 -2.52
N LYS A 4 -4.75 -15.35 -2.00
CA LYS A 4 -5.40 -16.54 -2.59
C LYS A 4 -5.92 -16.30 -4.01
N LYS A 5 -6.38 -15.09 -4.34
CA LYS A 5 -6.90 -14.76 -5.69
C LYS A 5 -5.82 -14.30 -6.68
N CYS A 6 -4.75 -13.66 -6.20
CA CYS A 6 -3.69 -13.16 -7.08
C CYS A 6 -2.90 -14.31 -7.73
N LYS A 7 -2.91 -15.50 -7.14
CA LYS A 7 -2.13 -16.71 -7.53
C LYS A 7 -0.62 -16.49 -7.67
N LYS A 8 -0.11 -15.28 -7.36
CA LYS A 8 1.30 -14.92 -7.40
C LYS A 8 1.88 -15.00 -6.00
N LYS A 9 3.09 -15.54 -5.91
CA LYS A 9 3.84 -15.59 -4.64
C LYS A 9 4.26 -14.17 -4.25
N PRO A 10 4.25 -13.81 -2.96
CA PRO A 10 4.82 -12.55 -2.51
C PRO A 10 6.27 -12.39 -2.96
N VAL A 11 6.68 -11.16 -3.23
CA VAL A 11 8.04 -10.79 -3.65
C VAL A 11 8.73 -10.05 -2.51
N LEU A 12 10.03 -10.29 -2.34
CA LEU A 12 10.82 -9.53 -1.38
C LEU A 12 11.13 -8.14 -1.93
N VAL A 13 10.73 -7.12 -1.19
CA VAL A 13 11.06 -5.72 -1.47
C VAL A 13 11.83 -5.16 -0.29
N ASN A 14 12.93 -4.45 -0.56
CA ASN A 14 13.65 -3.73 0.46
C ASN A 14 12.84 -2.49 0.86
N VAL A 15 12.28 -2.52 2.07
CA VAL A 15 11.46 -1.44 2.62
C VAL A 15 12.10 -0.89 3.87
N LYS A 16 11.86 0.40 4.11
CA LYS A 16 12.26 1.05 5.34
C LYS A 16 11.14 0.87 6.36
N ILE A 17 11.48 0.34 7.53
CA ILE A 17 10.57 0.14 8.65
C ILE A 17 10.84 1.29 9.63
N PRO A 18 9.84 2.15 9.91
CA PRO A 18 10.01 3.24 10.85
C PRO A 18 10.15 2.69 12.28
N ALA A 19 10.80 3.46 13.14
CA ALA A 19 11.15 3.06 14.50
C ALA A 19 9.95 2.55 15.32
N ASP A 20 8.80 3.18 15.16
CA ASP A 20 7.56 2.87 15.88
C ASP A 20 6.87 1.58 15.39
N LEU A 21 7.20 1.10 14.18
CA LEU A 21 6.78 -0.20 13.67
C LEU A 21 7.86 -1.28 13.84
N SER A 22 8.99 -0.94 14.49
CA SER A 22 10.06 -1.88 14.78
C SER A 22 10.00 -2.38 16.22
N CYS A 23 10.24 -3.68 16.43
CA CYS A 23 10.27 -4.29 17.75
C CYS A 23 11.38 -3.78 18.67
N ASP A 24 12.43 -3.17 18.11
CA ASP A 24 13.58 -2.61 18.84
C ASP A 24 13.53 -1.07 18.93
N GLY A 25 12.45 -0.44 18.46
CA GLY A 25 12.32 1.02 18.46
C GLY A 25 13.29 1.74 17.53
N LYS A 26 13.96 1.04 16.60
CA LYS A 26 14.94 1.62 15.68
C LYS A 26 14.47 1.52 14.24
N GLU A 27 14.70 2.60 13.50
CA GLU A 27 14.50 2.60 12.05
C GLU A 27 15.47 1.65 11.37
N LYS A 28 14.99 0.81 10.45
CA LYS A 28 15.83 -0.13 9.71
C LYS A 28 15.26 -0.49 8.35
N LYS A 29 16.15 -0.90 7.44
CA LYS A 29 15.76 -1.50 6.16
C LYS A 29 15.62 -3.01 6.31
N LYS A 30 14.57 -3.58 5.72
CA LYS A 30 14.32 -5.02 5.72
C LYS A 30 13.75 -5.46 4.39
N ASN A 31 14.08 -6.68 3.97
CA ASN A 31 13.36 -7.34 2.89
C ASN A 31 12.01 -7.85 3.43
N ALA A 32 10.93 -7.14 3.09
CA ALA A 32 9.57 -7.51 3.44
C ALA A 32 8.90 -8.29 2.31
N GLN A 33 8.05 -9.24 2.65
CA GLN A 33 7.18 -9.91 1.69
C GLN A 33 6.04 -8.96 1.30
N VAL A 34 5.95 -8.64 0.02
CA VAL A 34 4.95 -7.74 -0.55
C VAL A 34 4.16 -8.49 -1.60
N ASP A 35 2.86 -8.20 -1.71
CA ASP A 35 2.02 -8.76 -2.76
C ASP A 35 2.60 -8.46 -4.14
N ALA A 36 2.84 -9.50 -4.95
CA ALA A 36 3.45 -9.37 -6.27
C ALA A 36 2.68 -8.45 -7.23
N CYS A 37 1.38 -8.25 -7.01
CA CYS A 37 0.55 -7.38 -7.83
C CYS A 37 0.92 -5.90 -7.69
N ILE A 38 1.48 -5.50 -6.54
CA ILE A 38 1.81 -4.11 -6.23
C ILE A 38 3.29 -3.92 -5.90
N SER A 39 4.11 -4.97 -5.98
CA SER A 39 5.51 -4.93 -5.59
C SER A 39 6.34 -3.93 -6.40
N SER A 40 6.00 -3.71 -7.68
CA SER A 40 6.63 -2.70 -8.52
C SER A 40 6.33 -1.27 -8.04
N LEU A 41 5.07 -0.99 -7.67
CA LEU A 41 4.66 0.29 -7.09
C LEU A 41 5.36 0.53 -5.76
N VAL A 42 5.34 -0.47 -4.87
CA VAL A 42 6.01 -0.40 -3.56
C VAL A 42 7.51 -0.14 -3.74
N SER A 43 8.16 -0.85 -4.66
CA SER A 43 9.57 -0.65 -4.93
C SER A 43 9.87 0.73 -5.51
N ALA A 44 9.01 1.25 -6.39
CA ALA A 44 9.17 2.59 -6.96
C ALA A 44 9.05 3.69 -5.90
N LEU A 45 8.04 3.59 -5.01
CA LEU A 45 7.86 4.54 -3.91
C LEU A 45 9.08 4.57 -2.97
N GLN A 46 9.58 3.40 -2.55
CA GLN A 46 10.80 3.35 -1.72
C GLN A 46 12.02 3.94 -2.41
N LYS A 47 12.21 3.67 -3.71
CA LYS A 47 13.33 4.26 -4.47
C LYS A 47 13.20 5.77 -4.59
N GLY A 48 11.97 6.29 -4.65
CA GLY A 48 11.68 7.73 -4.63
C GLY A 48 11.76 8.37 -3.24
N GLY A 49 12.12 7.63 -2.19
CA GLY A 49 12.16 8.15 -0.82
C GLY A 49 10.80 8.37 -0.18
N ILE A 50 9.73 7.81 -0.75
CA ILE A 50 8.38 7.86 -0.19
C ILE A 50 8.19 6.60 0.65
N ASP A 51 8.41 6.75 1.95
CA ASP A 51 8.30 5.67 2.93
C ASP A 51 6.83 5.28 3.21
N MET A 52 6.60 4.01 3.51
CA MET A 52 5.28 3.44 3.72
C MET A 52 5.19 2.66 5.03
N ARG A 53 3.99 2.60 5.59
CA ARG A 53 3.66 1.90 6.84
C ARG A 53 3.01 0.54 6.61
N GLY A 54 2.32 0.40 5.47
CA GLY A 54 1.64 -0.83 5.10
C GLY A 54 1.16 -0.77 3.65
N SER A 55 0.96 -1.95 3.05
CA SER A 55 0.43 -2.07 1.70
C SER A 55 -0.31 -3.38 1.53
N CYS A 56 -1.45 -3.36 0.84
CA CYS A 56 -2.22 -4.53 0.46
C CYS A 56 -2.77 -4.35 -0.94
N CYS A 57 -2.75 -5.37 -1.78
CA CYS A 57 -3.35 -5.28 -3.12
C CYS A 57 -4.89 -5.41 -3.14
N GLY A 58 -5.53 -5.55 -1.97
CA GLY A 58 -6.97 -5.80 -1.85
C GLY A 58 -7.41 -7.23 -2.20
N HIS A 59 -6.44 -8.08 -2.56
CA HIS A 59 -6.61 -9.51 -2.87
C HIS A 59 -7.77 -9.84 -3.83
N GLY A 60 -8.15 -8.93 -4.74
CA GLY A 60 -9.28 -9.12 -5.65
C GLY A 60 -10.64 -9.24 -4.94
N GLU A 61 -10.73 -8.76 -3.70
CA GLU A 61 -11.95 -8.72 -2.88
C GLU A 61 -12.30 -7.30 -2.46
N GLY A 62 -11.31 -6.40 -2.39
CA GLY A 62 -11.50 -4.99 -2.13
C GLY A 62 -10.49 -4.12 -2.85
N LEU A 63 -10.53 -2.84 -2.52
CA LEU A 63 -9.56 -1.86 -3.00
C LEU A 63 -8.17 -2.21 -2.47
N GLY A 64 -7.15 -2.02 -3.32
CA GLY A 64 -5.78 -2.02 -2.84
C GLY A 64 -5.49 -0.70 -2.14
N GLU A 65 -4.56 -0.75 -1.19
CA GLU A 65 -4.17 0.42 -0.41
C GLU A 65 -2.67 0.41 -0.12
N ILE A 66 -2.08 1.60 -0.10
CA ILE A 66 -0.73 1.85 0.39
C ILE A 66 -0.81 3.02 1.37
N HIS A 67 -0.45 2.76 2.62
CA HIS A 67 -0.43 3.75 3.69
C HIS A 67 0.95 4.38 3.73
N LEU A 68 1.06 5.69 3.47
CA LEU A 68 2.32 6.42 3.44
C LEU A 68 2.71 6.87 4.86
N GLN A 69 4.01 7.00 5.10
CA GLN A 69 4.55 7.41 6.40
C GLN A 69 4.14 8.84 6.79
N ASP A 70 3.83 9.69 5.81
CA ASP A 70 3.42 11.08 6.02
C ASP A 70 1.91 11.25 6.30
N GLY A 71 1.18 10.15 6.48
CA GLY A 71 -0.25 10.15 6.80
C GLY A 71 -1.18 10.14 5.59
N ARG A 72 -0.65 10.19 4.36
CA ARG A 72 -1.46 10.01 3.14
C ARG A 72 -1.74 8.53 2.86
N MET A 73 -2.78 8.27 2.08
CA MET A 73 -3.11 6.94 1.57
C MET A 73 -3.26 6.97 0.06
N LEU A 74 -2.67 5.99 -0.62
CA LEU A 74 -2.92 5.72 -2.03
C LEU A 74 -3.93 4.58 -2.14
N LEU A 75 -5.02 4.83 -2.87
CA LEU A 75 -5.99 3.80 -3.23
C LEU A 75 -5.66 3.25 -4.62
N ILE A 76 -5.65 1.93 -4.73
CA ILE A 76 -5.44 1.19 -5.98
C ILE A 76 -6.81 0.64 -6.38
N VAL A 77 -7.38 1.27 -7.39
CA VAL A 77 -8.70 0.95 -7.98
C VAL A 77 -8.52 0.24 -9.31
N SER A 78 -9.58 -0.41 -9.79
CA SER A 78 -9.55 -1.13 -11.07
C SER A 78 -9.58 -0.21 -12.28
N SER A 79 -10.17 0.98 -12.14
CA SER A 79 -10.22 2.00 -13.19
C SER A 79 -10.27 3.42 -12.62
N ALA A 80 -9.97 4.41 -13.47
CA ALA A 80 -10.05 5.82 -13.08
C ALA A 80 -11.47 6.23 -12.71
N GLU A 81 -12.48 5.73 -13.42
CA GLU A 81 -13.90 5.98 -13.17
C GLU A 81 -14.33 5.50 -11.79
N GLU A 82 -13.86 4.32 -11.36
CA GLU A 82 -14.07 3.85 -9.98
C GLU A 82 -13.44 4.81 -8.97
N GLY A 83 -12.22 5.27 -9.23
CA GLY A 83 -11.54 6.27 -8.41
C GLY A 83 -12.34 7.58 -8.30
N TRP A 84 -12.89 8.08 -9.40
CA TRP A 84 -13.70 9.30 -9.40
C TRP A 84 -14.99 9.13 -8.61
N LYS A 85 -15.68 8.00 -8.76
CA LYS A 85 -16.89 7.69 -7.98
C LYS A 85 -16.60 7.66 -6.48
N ILE A 86 -15.47 7.07 -6.08
CA ILE A 86 -15.04 7.05 -4.67
C ILE A 86 -14.78 8.48 -4.19
N ARG A 87 -13.98 9.26 -4.93
CA ARG A 87 -13.68 10.66 -4.60
C ARG A 87 -14.96 11.48 -4.41
N ASP A 88 -15.86 11.43 -5.37
CA ASP A 88 -17.09 12.24 -5.36
C ASP A 88 -17.99 11.84 -4.18
N LYS A 89 -18.08 10.53 -3.88
CA LYS A 89 -18.78 10.04 -2.69
C LYS A 89 -18.17 10.59 -1.39
N TYR A 90 -16.84 10.63 -1.27
CA TYR A 90 -16.18 11.20 -0.08
C TYR A 90 -16.47 12.69 0.07
N LEU A 91 -16.34 13.47 -1.02
CA LEU A 91 -16.59 14.91 -0.99
C LEU A 91 -18.04 15.24 -0.62
N ASN A 92 -19.01 14.55 -1.22
CA ASN A 92 -20.43 14.75 -0.95
C ASN A 92 -20.86 14.36 0.47
N ASN A 93 -20.09 13.50 1.15
CA ASN A 93 -20.35 13.11 2.54
C ASN A 93 -19.73 14.06 3.57
N MET A 94 -18.81 14.95 3.17
CA MET A 94 -18.24 15.97 4.06
C MET A 94 -19.10 17.23 4.15
N GLU A 95 -20.05 17.42 3.21
CA GLU A 95 -20.96 18.57 3.17
C GLU A 95 -22.26 18.34 3.98
N LYS A 96 -22.37 17.21 4.69
CA LYS A 96 -23.48 16.87 5.59
C LYS A 96 -23.01 16.85 7.03
#